data_AF-A0A6N6PTM3-F1
#
_entry.id   AF-A0A6N6PTM3-F1
#
_cell.length_a   1.000
_cell.length_b   1.000
_cell.length_c   1.000
_cell.angle_alpha   90.00
_cell.angle_beta   90.00
_cell.angle_gamma   90.00
#
_symmetry.space_group_name_H-M   'P 1'
#
loop_
_entity.id
_entity.type
_entity.pdbx_description
1 polymer ?
#
loop_
_entity_poly.entity_id
_entity_poly.type
_entity_poly.pdbx_seq_one_letter_code
_entity_poly.pdbx_strand_id
1 'polypeptide(L)' 'MGKTKIPATGEGYLGETMIHRLTRAVGVVESVIEAKAGWPPQVVLKLKDGSMKKGKLSDFRELSASEREKNSVA' A
#
# COMPACT_ATOMS: atom_id res chain seq x y z
N MET A 1 -5.29 -14.35 9.98
CA MET A 1 -3.83 -14.42 10.20
C MET A 1 -3.18 -13.35 9.35
N GLY A 2 -2.65 -12.29 9.98
CA GLY A 2 -2.04 -11.18 9.23
C GLY A 2 -0.79 -11.67 8.51
N LYS A 3 -0.77 -11.60 7.18
CA LYS A 3 0.43 -11.90 6.38
C LYS A 3 1.58 -11.05 6.92
N THR A 4 2.71 -11.67 7.23
CA THR A 4 3.93 -10.97 7.64
C THR A 4 4.30 -9.98 6.55
N LYS A 5 4.23 -8.68 6.85
CA LYS A 5 4.56 -7.62 5.90
C LYS A 5 6.05 -7.38 5.95
N ILE A 6 6.73 -7.59 4.83
CA ILE A 6 8.17 -7.39 4.72
C ILE A 6 8.41 -6.11 3.92
N PRO A 7 8.62 -4.96 4.57
CA PRO A 7 8.78 -3.68 3.86
C PRO A 7 10.04 -3.66 2.98
N ALA A 8 11.03 -4.51 3.27
CA ALA A 8 12.25 -4.65 2.47
C ALA A 8 12.02 -5.31 1.11
N THR A 9 11.05 -6.23 0.99
CA THR A 9 10.75 -6.96 -0.24
C THR A 9 9.42 -6.55 -0.87
N GLY A 10 8.53 -5.90 -0.12
CA GLY A 10 7.15 -5.63 -0.52
C GLY A 10 6.20 -6.81 -0.29
N GLU A 11 6.70 -7.92 0.25
CA GLU A 11 5.91 -9.12 0.49
C GLU A 11 4.80 -8.85 1.54
N GLY A 12 3.61 -9.39 1.29
CA GLY A 12 2.46 -9.23 2.18
C GLY A 12 1.67 -7.92 2.00
N TYR A 13 2.10 -7.01 1.13
CA TYR A 13 1.38 -5.77 0.83
C TYR A 13 0.35 -5.90 -0.30
N LEU A 14 0.36 -6.98 -1.09
CA LEU A 14 -0.64 -7.17 -2.13
C LEU A 14 -2.05 -7.34 -1.54
N GLY A 15 -3.00 -6.52 -1.99
CA GLY A 15 -4.38 -6.47 -1.50
C GLY A 15 -4.57 -5.70 -0.20
N GLU A 16 -3.53 -5.09 0.35
CA GLU A 16 -3.63 -4.27 1.56
C GLU A 16 -4.13 -2.87 1.26
N THR A 17 -4.96 -2.33 2.15
CA THR A 17 -5.39 -0.93 2.05
C THR A 17 -4.33 -0.02 2.67
N MET A 18 -3.70 0.79 1.83
CA MET A 18 -2.67 1.75 2.23
C MET A 18 -3.10 3.19 1.93
N ILE A 19 -2.39 4.14 2.53
CA ILE A 19 -2.57 5.57 2.29
C ILE A 19 -1.25 6.20 1.83
N HIS A 20 -1.32 6.97 0.76
CA HIS A 20 -0.20 7.76 0.26
C HIS A 20 0.09 8.93 1.21
N ARG A 21 1.32 9.04 1.73
CA ARG A 21 1.67 9.99 2.80
C ARG A 21 1.48 11.45 2.37
N LEU A 22 1.92 11.80 1.16
CA LEU A 22 1.89 13.18 0.66
C LEU A 22 0.47 13.65 0.34
N THR A 23 -0.30 12.82 -0.38
CA THR A 23 -1.63 13.23 -0.87
C THR A 23 -2.77 12.73 0.00
N ARG A 24 -2.48 11.98 1.07
CA ARG A 24 -3.46 11.31 1.95
C ARG A 24 -4.48 10.46 1.18
N ALA A 25 -4.09 9.98 -0.01
CA ALA A 25 -4.98 9.23 -0.88
C ALA A 25 -5.02 7.77 -0.43
N VAL A 26 -6.21 7.24 -0.18
CA VAL A 26 -6.42 5.88 0.31
C VAL A 26 -6.78 4.96 -0.85
N GLY A 27 -6.16 3.80 -0.88
CA GLY A 27 -6.42 2.80 -1.92
C GLY A 27 -6.02 1.40 -1.49
N VAL A 28 -6.26 0.44 -2.36
CA VAL A 28 -5.85 -0.95 -2.20
C VAL A 28 -4.62 -1.20 -3.06
N VAL A 29 -3.62 -1.86 -2.51
CA VAL A 29 -2.43 -2.24 -3.25
C VAL A 29 -2.82 -3.31 -4.26
N GLU A 30 -2.85 -2.92 -5.54
CA GLU A 30 -3.23 -3.81 -6.64
C GLU A 30 -2.02 -4.59 -7.14
N SER A 31 -0.82 -4.03 -7.03
CA SER A 31 0.41 -4.69 -7.46
C SER A 31 1.59 -4.31 -6.57
N VAL A 32 2.46 -5.28 -6.34
CA VAL A 32 3.75 -5.09 -5.67
C VAL A 32 4.83 -5.56 -6.65
N ILE A 33 5.78 -4.68 -6.91
CA ILE A 33 7.03 -4.99 -7.57
C ILE A 33 8.04 -5.22 -6.48
N GLU A 34 8.43 -6.48 -6.33
CA GLU A 34 9.36 -6.90 -5.29
C GLU A 34 10.74 -6.27 -5.49
N ALA A 35 11.44 -6.07 -4.38
CA ALA A 35 12.82 -5.59 -4.40
C ALA A 35 13.72 -6.61 -5.11
N LYS A 36 14.26 -6.24 -6.28
CA LYS A 36 15.21 -7.09 -7.03
C LYS A 36 16.54 -6.37 -7.19
N ALA A 37 17.63 -7.09 -6.93
CA ALA A 37 19.01 -6.63 -7.16
C ALA A 37 19.34 -5.23 -6.55
N GLY A 38 18.94 -4.99 -5.30
CA GLY A 38 19.26 -3.75 -4.57
C GLY A 38 18.31 -2.57 -4.81
N TRP A 39 17.26 -2.73 -5.61
CA TRP A 39 16.24 -1.71 -5.81
C TRP A 39 15.15 -1.79 -4.73
N PRO A 40 14.66 -0.66 -4.20
CA PRO A 40 13.58 -0.68 -3.22
C PRO A 40 12.28 -1.19 -3.86
N PRO A 41 11.44 -1.91 -3.10
CA PRO A 41 10.18 -2.43 -3.63
C PRO A 41 9.25 -1.27 -3.99
N GLN A 42 8.53 -1.44 -5.08
CA GLN A 42 7.53 -0.48 -5.54
C GLN A 42 6.14 -1.07 -5.38
N VAL A 43 5.18 -0.23 -5.00
CA VAL A 43 3.79 -0.64 -4.88
C VAL A 43 2.92 0.23 -5.77
N VAL A 44 1.87 -0.38 -6.33
CA VAL A 44 0.84 0.29 -7.09
C VAL A 44 -0.42 0.29 -6.24
N LEU A 45 -0.78 1.48 -5.77
CA LEU A 45 -1.97 1.74 -5.00
C LEU A 45 -3.11 2.15 -5.94
N LYS A 46 -4.16 1.34 -6.00
CA LYS A 46 -5.39 1.67 -6.70
C LYS A 46 -6.32 2.42 -5.76
N LEU A 47 -6.57 3.68 -6.09
CA LEU A 47 -7.45 4.55 -5.32
C LEU A 47 -8.92 4.24 -5.62
N LYS A 48 -9.82 4.70 -4.74
CA LYS A 48 -11.27 4.51 -4.91
C LYS A 48 -11.84 5.18 -6.17
N ASP A 49 -11.19 6.25 -6.65
CA ASP A 49 -11.55 6.94 -7.90
C ASP A 49 -11.07 6.22 -9.17
N GLY A 50 -10.41 5.06 -9.03
CA GLY A 50 -9.89 4.27 -10.15
C GLY A 50 -8.48 4.68 -10.59
N SER A 51 -7.94 5.79 -10.08
CA SER A 51 -6.56 6.19 -10.34
C SER A 51 -5.56 5.22 -9.71
N MET A 52 -4.47 4.97 -10.44
CA MET A 52 -3.35 4.15 -9.95
C MET A 52 -2.17 5.04 -9.56
N LYS A 53 -1.68 4.87 -8.34
CA LYS A 53 -0.47 5.53 -7.84
C LYS A 53 0.65 4.53 -7.65
N LYS A 54 1.68 4.66 -8.46
CA LYS A 54 2.93 3.89 -8.33
C LYS A 54 3.93 4.70 -7.50
N GLY A 55 4.54 4.06 -6.51
CA GLY A 55 5.56 4.70 -5.67
C GLY A 55 6.41 3.67 -4.91
N LYS A 56 7.34 4.14 -4.09
CA LYS A 56 8.09 3.26 -3.18
C LYS A 56 7.24 2.95 -1.97
N LEU A 57 7.48 1.82 -1.32
CA LEU A 57 6.74 1.44 -0.12
C LEU A 57 6.81 2.51 1.00
N SER A 58 7.92 3.25 1.09
CA SER A 58 8.10 4.37 2.03
C SER A 58 7.20 5.59 1.78
N ASP A 59 6.72 5.78 0.54
CA ASP A 59 5.77 6.85 0.19
C ASP A 59 4.35 6.55 0.71
N PHE A 60 4.11 5.30 1.11
CA PHE A 60 2.85 4.83 1.63
C PHE A 60 2.97 4.51 3.12
N ARG A 61 1.83 4.47 3.80
CA ARG A 61 1.71 3.93 5.15
C ARG A 61 0.45 3.09 5.24
N GLU A 62 0.41 2.20 6.23
CA GLU A 62 -0.82 1.52 6.58
C GLU A 62 -1.84 2.51 7.17
N LEU A 63 -3.12 2.21 6.95
CA LEU A 63 -4.19 2.92 7.62
C LEU A 63 -4.10 2.68 9.13
N SER A 64 -4.23 3.76 9.88
CA SER A 64 -4.38 3.69 11.34
C SER A 64 -5.70 3.00 11.69
N ALA A 65 -5.86 2.46 12.90
CA ALA A 65 -7.10 1.79 13.32
C ALA A 65 -8.35 2.68 13.07
N SER A 66 -8.27 3.97 13.40
CA SER A 66 -9.34 4.94 13.16
C SER A 66 -9.60 5.24 11.68
N GLU A 67 -8.60 5.09 10.81
CA GLU A 67 -8.77 5.27 9.36
C GLU A 67 -9.29 3.99 8.69
N ARG A 68 -8.92 2.82 9.22
CA ARG A 68 -9.52 1.53 8.83
C ARG A 68 -11.00 1.52 9.16
N GLU A 69 -11.41 1.96 10.34
CA GLU A 69 -12.83 2.00 10.74
C GLU A 69 -13.66 2.92 9.83
N LYS A 70 -13.11 4.08 9.45
CA LYS A 70 -13.76 5.00 8.50
C LYS A 70 -13.81 4.47 7.07
N ASN A 71 -12.91 3.57 6.70
CA ASN A 71 -12.74 3.10 5.33
C ASN A 71 -13.09 1.62 5.13
N SER A 72 -13.47 0.91 6.22
CA SER A 72 -14.02 -0.46 6.23
C SER A 72 -15.51 -0.49 5.95
N VAL A 73 -16.10 0.67 5.69
CA VAL A 73 -17.46 0.79 5.16
C VAL A 73 -17.37 0.73 3.64
N ALA A 74 -17.24 -0.49 3.11
CA ALA A 74 -17.47 -0.84 1.71
C ALA A 74 -17.93 -2.29 1.64
#